data_AF-A0A839YTM2-F1
#
_entry.id   AF-A0A839YTM2-F1
#
_cell.length_a   1.000
_cell.length_b   1.000
_cell.length_c   1.000
_cell.angle_alpha   90.00
_cell.angle_beta   90.00
_cell.angle_gamma   90.00
#
_symmetry.space_group_name_H-M   'P 1'
#
loop_
_entity.id
_entity.type
_entity.pdbx_description
1 polymer ?
#
loop_
_entity_poly.entity_id
_entity_poly.type
_entity_poly.pdbx_seq_one_letter_code
_entity_poly.pdbx_strand_id
1 'polypeptide(L)'
;MENRMITNKIDKLWATATHPSTNDNEASNAFVLLRRTLSANGGVESYINLKFSVRGGRSEGEWSDMFFRMTKRLESVQREYAAQIEELEGRHKAALARAQRQLKDAESALAAKEIELAEAHARGGNDLGFIDQRNAEIRGLIERLKAAQQALSAAEEGRERYVAERVAAAEQEVKKRVLASLGEEVVRSDPESAPQPQPQPARRHNAEKSTEKSKAAASAPKRPRARAFKANSRGASTDHLILSLLTNEWKSISTLHRQAQREGFNGSEGAVRFAAERVANAGNAEKGQDRDGRLAYRRAA
;
A
#
# COMPACT_ATOMS: atom_id res chain seq x y z
N MET A 1 -7.29 -70.48 -3.56
CA MET A 1 -6.07 -70.52 -2.70
C MET A 1 -6.16 -69.57 -1.50
N GLU A 2 -6.80 -68.40 -1.61
CA GLU A 2 -6.94 -67.42 -0.51
C GLU A 2 -7.61 -67.97 0.76
N ASN A 3 -8.72 -68.73 0.65
CA ASN A 3 -9.41 -69.29 1.82
C ASN A 3 -8.54 -70.21 2.69
N ARG A 4 -7.55 -70.92 2.09
CA ARG A 4 -6.65 -71.82 2.83
C ARG A 4 -5.52 -71.09 3.56
N MET A 5 -5.14 -69.90 3.08
CA MET A 5 -4.16 -69.05 3.77
C MET A 5 -4.79 -68.31 4.95
N ILE A 6 -6.06 -67.90 4.81
CA ILE A 6 -6.82 -67.22 5.87
C ILE A 6 -7.06 -68.19 7.04
N THR A 7 -7.48 -69.44 6.78
CA THR A 7 -7.66 -70.45 7.85
C THR A 7 -6.37 -70.76 8.60
N ASN A 8 -5.25 -70.96 7.89
CA ASN A 8 -3.94 -71.19 8.52
C ASN A 8 -3.48 -70.00 9.38
N LYS A 9 -3.82 -68.77 8.99
CA LYS A 9 -3.50 -67.57 9.77
C LYS A 9 -4.34 -67.48 11.04
N ILE A 10 -5.64 -67.75 10.94
CA ILE A 10 -6.56 -67.78 12.08
C ILE A 10 -6.15 -68.87 13.07
N ASP A 11 -5.78 -70.07 12.61
CA ASP A 11 -5.32 -71.17 13.48
C ASP A 11 -4.04 -70.82 14.26
N LYS A 12 -3.08 -70.16 13.61
CA LYS A 12 -1.85 -69.69 14.27
C LYS A 12 -2.14 -68.60 15.30
N LEU A 13 -3.02 -67.65 14.99
CA LEU A 13 -3.43 -66.59 15.91
C LEU A 13 -4.20 -67.17 17.11
N TRP A 14 -5.07 -68.14 16.87
CA TRP A 14 -5.79 -68.87 17.93
C TRP A 14 -4.83 -69.63 18.84
N ALA A 15 -3.89 -70.40 18.27
CA ALA A 15 -2.88 -71.12 19.04
C ALA A 15 -2.04 -70.15 19.89
N THR A 16 -1.58 -69.04 19.31
CA THR A 16 -0.77 -68.04 20.03
C THR A 16 -1.57 -67.38 21.16
N ALA A 17 -2.84 -67.03 20.92
CA ALA A 17 -3.70 -66.39 21.92
C ALA A 17 -4.09 -67.31 23.09
N THR A 18 -4.10 -68.64 22.88
CA THR A 18 -4.61 -69.64 23.85
C THR A 18 -3.53 -70.55 24.43
N HIS A 19 -2.29 -70.51 23.93
CA HIS A 19 -1.21 -71.37 24.42
C HIS A 19 -0.74 -70.92 25.82
N PRO A 20 -0.58 -71.85 26.77
CA PRO A 20 -0.29 -71.53 28.17
C PRO A 20 1.09 -70.91 28.41
N SER A 21 2.03 -71.07 27.46
CA SER A 21 3.37 -70.49 27.54
C SER A 21 3.52 -69.15 26.82
N THR A 22 2.48 -68.63 26.16
CA THR A 22 2.56 -67.32 25.49
C THR A 22 2.47 -66.21 26.53
N ASN A 23 3.35 -65.21 26.44
CA ASN A 23 3.27 -64.05 27.33
C ASN A 23 1.97 -63.24 27.09
N ASP A 24 1.54 -62.48 28.10
CA ASP A 24 0.23 -61.82 28.07
C ASP A 24 0.10 -60.77 26.96
N ASN A 25 1.19 -60.08 26.60
CA ASN A 25 1.20 -59.06 25.56
C ASN A 25 1.07 -59.69 24.16
N GLU A 26 1.79 -60.77 23.89
CA GLU A 26 1.72 -61.52 22.63
C GLU A 26 0.38 -62.22 22.48
N ALA A 27 -0.14 -62.80 23.56
CA ALA A 27 -1.45 -63.44 23.55
C ALA A 27 -2.57 -62.42 23.31
N SER A 28 -2.47 -61.21 23.91
CA SER A 28 -3.45 -60.14 23.71
C SER A 28 -3.40 -59.56 22.30
N ASN A 29 -2.20 -59.32 21.76
CA ASN A 29 -2.03 -58.88 20.37
C ASN A 29 -2.53 -59.92 19.38
N ALA A 30 -2.25 -61.21 19.63
CA ALA A 30 -2.78 -62.31 18.83
C ALA A 30 -4.31 -62.36 18.88
N PHE A 31 -4.91 -62.10 20.05
CA PHE A 31 -6.36 -62.06 20.22
C PHE A 31 -7.03 -60.87 19.50
N VAL A 32 -6.43 -59.67 19.56
CA VAL A 32 -6.91 -58.49 18.82
C VAL A 32 -6.85 -58.72 17.31
N LEU A 33 -5.73 -59.27 16.82
CA LEU A 33 -5.56 -59.60 15.42
C LEU A 33 -6.54 -60.70 14.98
N LEU A 34 -6.72 -61.73 15.80
CA LEU A 34 -7.69 -62.80 15.59
C LEU A 34 -9.11 -62.23 15.43
N ARG A 35 -9.54 -61.37 16.37
CA ARG A 35 -10.86 -60.71 16.32
C ARG A 35 -11.04 -59.90 15.05
N ARG A 36 -10.04 -59.12 14.64
CA ARG A 36 -10.09 -58.33 13.40
C ARG A 36 -10.19 -59.21 12.16
N THR A 37 -9.45 -60.32 12.13
CA THR A 37 -9.49 -61.28 11.01
C THR A 37 -10.80 -62.07 10.95
N LEU A 38 -11.43 -62.34 12.10
CA LEU A 38 -12.69 -63.08 12.18
C LEU A 38 -13.93 -62.20 12.02
N SER A 39 -13.79 -60.87 12.13
CA SER A 39 -14.91 -59.93 12.02
C SER A 39 -15.69 -60.04 10.70
N ALA A 40 -15.04 -60.45 9.61
CA ALA A 40 -15.69 -60.65 8.31
C ALA A 40 -16.47 -61.98 8.21
N ASN A 41 -16.19 -62.94 9.10
CA ASN A 41 -16.67 -64.33 9.03
C ASN A 41 -17.54 -64.73 10.24
N GLY A 42 -18.36 -63.80 10.75
CA GLY A 42 -19.25 -64.05 11.91
C GLY A 42 -18.59 -63.83 13.28
N GLY A 43 -17.32 -63.41 13.31
CA GLY A 43 -16.63 -63.04 14.54
C GLY A 43 -16.04 -64.22 15.32
N VAL A 44 -15.47 -63.90 16.49
CA VAL A 44 -14.78 -64.86 17.36
C VAL A 44 -15.75 -65.95 17.85
N GLU A 45 -17.00 -65.59 18.08
CA GLU A 45 -18.04 -66.51 18.57
C GLU A 45 -18.41 -67.59 17.55
N SER A 46 -18.62 -67.23 16.26
CA SER A 46 -18.89 -68.22 15.21
C SER A 46 -17.69 -69.16 14.98
N TYR A 47 -16.47 -68.63 15.06
CA TYR A 47 -15.25 -69.44 14.92
C TYR A 47 -15.05 -70.39 16.11
N ILE A 48 -15.34 -69.92 17.33
CA ILE A 48 -15.40 -70.76 18.53
C ILE A 48 -16.45 -71.85 18.32
N ASN A 49 -17.69 -71.52 17.96
CA ASN A 49 -18.71 -72.54 17.74
C ASN A 49 -18.32 -73.57 16.66
N LEU A 50 -17.62 -73.16 15.60
CA LEU A 50 -17.10 -74.05 14.56
C LEU A 50 -15.96 -74.95 15.06
N LYS A 51 -14.98 -74.40 15.80
CA LYS A 51 -13.86 -75.18 16.37
C LYS A 51 -14.32 -76.12 17.48
N PHE A 52 -15.36 -75.76 18.20
CA PHE A 52 -15.83 -76.45 19.41
C PHE A 52 -16.95 -77.45 19.11
N SER A 53 -17.56 -77.38 17.92
CA SER A 53 -18.42 -78.42 17.34
C SER A 53 -17.67 -79.76 17.15
N VAL A 54 -16.36 -79.71 16.95
CA VAL A 54 -15.49 -80.89 16.91
C VAL A 54 -15.17 -81.32 18.35
N ARG A 55 -16.13 -82.00 19.00
CA ARG A 55 -15.95 -82.67 20.30
C ARG A 55 -14.82 -83.69 20.22
N GLY A 56 -13.60 -83.31 20.56
CA GLY A 56 -12.49 -84.24 20.62
C GLY A 56 -11.26 -83.65 21.29
N GLY A 57 -11.17 -83.75 22.61
CA GLY A 57 -9.86 -83.86 23.28
C GLY A 57 -9.51 -82.90 24.42
N ARG A 58 -10.37 -81.96 24.84
CA ARG A 58 -10.11 -81.10 26.02
C ARG A 58 -11.19 -81.27 27.08
N SER A 59 -10.78 -81.28 28.34
CA SER A 59 -11.69 -81.47 29.49
C SER A 59 -12.50 -80.19 29.76
N GLU A 60 -13.69 -80.33 30.34
CA GLU A 60 -14.59 -79.21 30.66
C GLU A 60 -13.92 -78.15 31.57
N GLY A 61 -13.01 -78.57 32.45
CA GLY A 61 -12.22 -77.67 33.30
C GLY A 61 -11.24 -76.80 32.51
N GLU A 62 -10.55 -77.35 31.50
CA GLU A 62 -9.64 -76.59 30.63
C GLU A 62 -10.37 -75.54 29.79
N TRP A 63 -11.62 -75.83 29.41
CA TRP A 63 -12.47 -74.87 28.69
C TRP A 63 -12.92 -73.73 29.60
N SER A 64 -13.41 -74.04 30.79
CA SER A 64 -13.82 -73.05 31.79
C SER A 64 -12.67 -72.07 32.12
N ASP A 65 -11.47 -72.60 32.33
CA ASP A 65 -10.27 -71.80 32.61
C ASP A 65 -9.91 -70.88 31.43
N MET A 66 -10.01 -71.36 30.20
CA MET A 66 -9.69 -70.57 29.03
C MET A 66 -10.72 -69.45 28.80
N PHE A 67 -12.01 -69.73 28.97
CA PHE A 67 -13.06 -68.70 28.90
C PHE A 67 -12.90 -67.68 30.02
N PHE A 68 -12.62 -68.11 31.24
CA PHE A 68 -12.38 -67.21 32.36
C PHE A 68 -11.21 -66.25 32.10
N ARG A 69 -10.07 -66.78 31.60
CA ARG A 69 -8.91 -65.94 31.23
C ARG A 69 -9.25 -64.97 30.10
N MET A 70 -10.02 -65.41 29.09
CA MET A 70 -10.41 -64.57 27.97
C MET A 70 -11.36 -63.44 28.40
N THR A 71 -12.34 -63.73 29.27
CA THR A 71 -13.24 -62.72 29.83
C THR A 71 -12.48 -61.71 30.69
N LYS A 72 -11.57 -62.16 31.56
CA LYS A 72 -10.73 -61.24 32.35
C LYS A 72 -9.86 -60.32 31.49
N ARG A 73 -9.30 -60.83 30.39
CA ARG A 73 -8.53 -60.01 29.44
C ARG A 73 -9.40 -59.03 28.68
N LEU A 74 -10.61 -59.42 28.30
CA LEU A 74 -11.56 -58.50 27.67
C LEU A 74 -11.96 -57.36 28.61
N GLU A 75 -12.20 -57.67 29.89
CA GLU A 75 -12.49 -56.66 30.91
C GLU A 75 -11.31 -55.70 31.15
N SER A 76 -10.06 -56.20 31.18
CA SER A 76 -8.88 -55.34 31.35
C SER A 76 -8.72 -54.38 30.18
N VAL A 77 -8.83 -54.89 28.94
CA VAL A 77 -8.75 -54.09 27.72
C VAL A 77 -9.89 -53.08 27.63
N GLN A 78 -11.11 -53.45 28.07
CA GLN A 78 -12.23 -52.50 28.14
C GLN A 78 -11.95 -51.35 29.12
N ARG A 79 -11.35 -51.63 30.29
CA ARG A 79 -10.96 -50.58 31.25
C ARG A 79 -9.87 -49.67 30.70
N GLU A 80 -8.88 -50.24 30.02
CA GLU A 80 -7.83 -49.46 29.35
C GLU A 80 -8.39 -48.53 28.28
N TYR A 81 -9.30 -49.03 27.43
CA TYR A 81 -9.95 -48.18 26.44
C TYR A 81 -10.85 -47.10 27.06
N ALA A 82 -11.56 -47.41 28.15
CA ALA A 82 -12.37 -46.42 28.86
C ALA A 82 -11.49 -45.28 29.42
N ALA A 83 -10.33 -45.62 30.02
CA ALA A 83 -9.38 -44.64 30.52
C ALA A 83 -8.79 -43.78 29.38
N GLN A 84 -8.46 -44.39 28.24
CA GLN A 84 -7.98 -43.64 27.06
C GLN A 84 -9.03 -42.69 26.49
N ILE A 85 -10.30 -43.11 26.45
CA ILE A 85 -11.41 -42.26 26.01
C ILE A 85 -11.55 -41.06 26.95
N GLU A 86 -11.55 -41.29 28.26
CA GLU A 86 -11.65 -40.21 29.25
C GLU A 86 -10.47 -39.21 29.14
N GLU A 87 -9.26 -39.71 28.92
CA GLU A 87 -8.09 -38.86 28.70
C GLU A 87 -8.22 -38.03 27.41
N LEU A 88 -8.66 -38.64 26.30
CA LEU A 88 -8.86 -37.95 25.03
C LEU A 88 -9.96 -36.89 25.14
N GLU A 89 -11.06 -37.19 25.80
CA GLU A 89 -12.14 -36.22 26.07
C GLU A 89 -11.65 -35.06 26.93
N GLY A 90 -10.84 -35.33 27.95
CA GLY A 90 -10.22 -34.31 28.79
C GLY A 90 -9.30 -33.38 27.98
N ARG A 91 -8.44 -33.94 27.12
CA ARG A 91 -7.58 -33.18 26.20
C ARG A 91 -8.40 -32.35 25.21
N HIS A 92 -9.47 -32.92 24.66
CA HIS A 92 -10.36 -32.22 23.73
C HIS A 92 -11.09 -31.04 24.39
N LYS A 93 -11.64 -31.23 25.60
CA LYS A 93 -12.26 -30.16 26.39
C LYS A 93 -11.26 -29.04 26.70
N ALA A 94 -10.03 -29.38 27.07
CA ALA A 94 -8.97 -28.40 27.33
C ALA A 94 -8.58 -27.63 26.05
N ALA A 95 -8.50 -28.31 24.91
CA ALA A 95 -8.22 -27.68 23.61
C ALA A 95 -9.33 -26.70 23.20
N LEU A 96 -10.60 -27.10 23.34
CA LEU A 96 -11.75 -26.24 23.08
C LEU A 96 -11.76 -25.01 23.98
N ALA A 97 -11.49 -25.17 25.28
CA ALA A 97 -11.43 -24.05 26.21
C ALA A 97 -10.31 -23.04 25.84
N ARG A 98 -9.15 -23.54 25.37
CA ARG A 98 -8.06 -22.67 24.88
C ARG A 98 -8.46 -21.93 23.60
N ALA A 99 -9.07 -22.63 22.64
CA ALA A 99 -9.54 -22.02 21.40
C ALA A 99 -10.60 -20.94 21.66
N GLN A 100 -11.54 -21.19 22.56
CA GLN A 100 -12.56 -20.21 22.96
C GLN A 100 -11.95 -18.95 23.60
N ARG A 101 -10.92 -19.10 24.44
CA ARG A 101 -10.20 -17.95 25.01
C ARG A 101 -9.50 -17.14 23.93
N GLN A 102 -8.77 -17.81 23.03
CA GLN A 102 -8.10 -17.15 21.92
C GLN A 102 -9.07 -16.40 21.00
N LEU A 103 -10.24 -16.98 20.73
CA LEU A 103 -11.28 -16.35 19.95
C LEU A 103 -11.81 -15.08 20.64
N LYS A 104 -12.11 -15.17 21.94
CA LYS A 104 -12.55 -14.01 22.72
C LYS A 104 -11.50 -12.89 22.78
N ASP A 105 -10.23 -13.25 22.94
CA ASP A 105 -9.12 -12.29 22.93
C ASP A 105 -9.00 -11.62 21.55
N ALA A 106 -9.11 -12.39 20.47
CA ALA A 106 -9.09 -11.88 19.10
C ALA A 106 -10.29 -10.96 18.79
N GLU A 107 -11.49 -11.31 19.24
CA GLU A 107 -12.69 -10.46 19.13
C GLU A 107 -12.51 -9.13 19.86
N SER A 108 -11.94 -9.15 21.07
CA SER A 108 -11.66 -7.93 21.82
C SER A 108 -10.61 -7.04 21.14
N ALA A 109 -9.59 -7.65 20.54
CA ALA A 109 -8.56 -6.93 19.79
C ALA A 109 -9.12 -6.33 18.49
N LEU A 110 -10.02 -7.05 17.81
CA LEU A 110 -10.71 -6.56 16.61
C LEU A 110 -11.57 -5.35 16.96
N ALA A 111 -12.39 -5.42 18.01
CA ALA A 111 -13.22 -4.30 18.46
C ALA A 111 -12.38 -3.06 18.81
N ALA A 112 -11.22 -3.24 19.46
CA ALA A 112 -10.29 -2.14 19.73
C ALA A 112 -9.75 -1.50 18.45
N LYS A 113 -9.43 -2.31 17.43
CA LYS A 113 -8.96 -1.82 16.13
C LYS A 113 -10.03 -1.11 15.32
N GLU A 114 -11.28 -1.55 15.42
CA GLU A 114 -12.43 -0.86 14.80
C GLU A 114 -12.63 0.53 15.41
N ILE A 115 -12.46 0.68 16.72
CA ILE A 115 -12.49 1.99 17.40
C ILE A 115 -11.34 2.88 16.94
N GLU A 116 -10.10 2.37 16.92
CA GLU A 116 -8.94 3.11 16.41
C GLU A 116 -9.15 3.60 14.96
N LEU A 117 -9.74 2.75 14.11
CA LEU A 117 -10.05 3.09 12.72
C LEU A 117 -11.15 4.16 12.63
N ALA A 118 -12.20 4.07 13.44
CA ALA A 118 -13.24 5.10 13.52
C ALA A 118 -12.68 6.45 13.98
N GLU A 119 -11.81 6.45 15.00
CA GLU A 119 -11.13 7.67 15.47
C GLU A 119 -10.22 8.26 14.38
N ALA A 120 -9.47 7.42 13.66
CA ALA A 120 -8.61 7.86 12.56
C ALA A 120 -9.43 8.49 11.42
N HIS A 121 -10.59 7.91 11.08
CA HIS A 121 -11.51 8.50 10.10
C HIS A 121 -12.08 9.84 10.58
N ALA A 122 -12.49 9.96 11.85
CA ALA A 122 -12.96 11.21 12.41
C ALA A 122 -11.89 12.31 12.37
N ARG A 123 -10.63 11.97 12.72
CA ARG A 123 -9.49 12.88 12.62
C ARG A 123 -9.22 13.30 11.17
N GLY A 124 -9.19 12.36 10.24
CA GLY A 124 -9.00 12.65 8.82
C GLY A 124 -10.10 13.54 8.22
N GLY A 125 -11.36 13.36 8.66
CA GLY A 125 -12.46 14.25 8.29
C GLY A 125 -12.26 15.69 8.80
N ASN A 126 -11.80 15.85 10.05
CA ASN A 126 -11.48 17.16 10.62
C ASN A 126 -10.31 17.84 9.91
N ASP A 127 -9.26 17.09 9.56
CA ASP A 127 -8.10 17.61 8.83
C ASP A 127 -8.48 18.12 7.43
N LEU A 128 -9.37 17.40 6.72
CA LEU A 128 -9.91 17.86 5.44
C LEU A 128 -10.70 19.17 5.57
N GLY A 129 -11.53 19.29 6.61
CA GLY A 129 -12.25 20.55 6.89
C GLY A 129 -11.31 21.73 7.16
N PHE A 130 -10.22 21.51 7.89
CA PHE A 130 -9.21 22.55 8.13
C PHE A 130 -8.47 22.94 6.84
N ILE A 131 -8.17 21.97 5.97
CA ILE A 131 -7.57 22.24 4.66
C ILE A 131 -8.50 23.10 3.80
N ASP A 132 -9.80 22.82 3.78
CA ASP A 132 -10.77 23.61 3.01
C ASP A 132 -10.89 25.04 3.54
N GLN A 133 -10.91 25.22 4.86
CA GLN A 133 -10.88 26.55 5.49
C GLN A 133 -9.63 27.33 5.08
N ARG A 134 -8.45 26.70 5.16
CA ARG A 134 -7.18 27.33 4.73
C ARG A 134 -7.15 27.64 3.24
N ASN A 135 -7.72 26.79 2.40
CA ASN A 135 -7.85 27.05 0.97
C ASN A 135 -8.76 28.25 0.70
N ALA A 136 -9.86 28.42 1.45
CA ALA A 136 -10.72 29.59 1.34
C ALA A 136 -9.99 30.89 1.76
N GLU A 137 -9.23 30.85 2.86
CA GLU A 137 -8.39 31.98 3.30
C GLU A 137 -7.35 32.36 2.23
N ILE A 138 -6.66 31.37 1.65
CA ILE A 138 -5.67 31.59 0.58
C ILE A 138 -6.32 32.24 -0.64
N ARG A 139 -7.50 31.78 -1.07
CA ARG A 139 -8.24 32.40 -2.18
C ARG A 139 -8.59 33.86 -1.88
N GLY A 140 -9.05 34.15 -0.66
CA GLY A 140 -9.34 35.52 -0.22
C GLY A 140 -8.09 36.42 -0.25
N LEU A 141 -6.93 35.91 0.19
CA LEU A 141 -5.66 36.63 0.13
C LEU A 141 -5.20 36.88 -1.32
N ILE A 142 -5.40 35.91 -2.22
CA ILE A 142 -5.09 36.07 -3.65
C ILE A 142 -5.90 37.20 -4.26
N GLU A 143 -7.21 37.27 -3.99
CA GLU A 143 -8.06 38.34 -4.52
C GLU A 143 -7.68 39.72 -3.97
N ARG A 144 -7.34 39.82 -2.67
CA ARG A 144 -6.82 41.07 -2.10
C ARG A 144 -5.49 41.49 -2.73
N LEU A 145 -4.61 40.52 -3.01
CA LEU A 145 -3.32 40.79 -3.64
C LEU A 145 -3.50 41.26 -5.08
N LYS A 146 -4.42 40.66 -5.84
CA LYS A 146 -4.80 41.14 -7.19
C LYS A 146 -5.35 42.56 -7.15
N ALA A 147 -6.26 42.86 -6.21
CA ALA A 147 -6.82 44.19 -6.05
C ALA A 147 -5.73 45.23 -5.70
N ALA A 148 -4.80 44.86 -4.81
CA ALA A 148 -3.65 45.71 -4.47
C ALA A 148 -2.71 45.93 -5.66
N GLN A 149 -2.45 44.90 -6.47
CA GLN A 149 -1.68 45.04 -7.71
C GLN A 149 -2.35 45.96 -8.72
N GLN A 150 -3.67 45.85 -8.90
CA GLN A 150 -4.44 46.76 -9.76
C GLN A 150 -4.37 48.20 -9.26
N ALA A 151 -4.54 48.41 -7.95
CA ALA A 151 -4.42 49.72 -7.34
C ALA A 151 -3.01 50.33 -7.51
N LEU A 152 -1.96 49.52 -7.37
CA LEU A 152 -0.59 49.95 -7.62
C LEU A 152 -0.39 50.36 -9.08
N SER A 153 -0.84 49.55 -10.04
CA SER A 153 -0.72 49.88 -11.46
C SER A 153 -1.47 51.18 -11.82
N ALA A 154 -2.66 51.41 -11.26
CA ALA A 154 -3.40 52.64 -11.46
C ALA A 154 -2.68 53.86 -10.85
N ALA A 155 -2.03 53.69 -9.70
CA ALA A 155 -1.23 54.75 -9.08
C ALA A 155 0.03 55.07 -9.88
N GLU A 156 0.70 54.04 -10.45
CA GLU A 156 1.86 54.21 -11.33
C GLU A 156 1.46 54.96 -12.62
N GLU A 157 0.37 54.57 -13.28
CA GLU A 157 -0.16 55.31 -14.44
C GLU A 157 -0.53 56.76 -14.09
N GLY A 158 -1.13 56.98 -12.92
CA GLY A 158 -1.45 58.32 -12.43
C GLY A 158 -0.20 59.18 -12.22
N ARG A 159 0.87 58.58 -11.66
CA ARG A 159 2.16 59.24 -11.48
C ARG A 159 2.81 59.58 -12.83
N GLU A 160 2.80 58.67 -13.79
CA GLU A 160 3.36 58.91 -15.12
C GLU A 160 2.65 60.08 -15.83
N ARG A 161 1.31 60.13 -15.77
CA ARG A 161 0.52 61.25 -16.30
C ARG A 161 0.87 62.57 -15.62
N TYR A 162 0.96 62.57 -14.30
CA TYR A 162 1.35 63.76 -13.53
C TYR A 162 2.76 64.25 -13.90
N VAL A 163 3.72 63.34 -14.03
CA VAL A 163 5.09 63.69 -14.44
C VAL A 163 5.09 64.26 -15.87
N ALA A 164 4.36 63.65 -16.80
CA ALA A 164 4.25 64.15 -18.17
C ALA A 164 3.65 65.56 -18.24
N GLU A 165 2.58 65.83 -17.48
CA GLU A 165 1.98 67.16 -17.38
C GLU A 165 2.96 68.19 -16.80
N ARG A 166 3.71 67.83 -15.77
CA ARG A 166 4.71 68.73 -15.15
C ARG A 166 5.88 69.03 -16.07
N VAL A 167 6.37 68.04 -16.81
CA VAL A 167 7.42 68.22 -17.82
C VAL A 167 6.92 69.12 -18.95
N ALA A 168 5.72 68.89 -19.48
CA ALA A 168 5.14 69.73 -20.53
C ALA A 168 4.94 71.20 -20.06
N ALA A 169 4.49 71.40 -18.83
CA ALA A 169 4.35 72.73 -18.25
C ALA A 169 5.72 73.44 -18.11
N ALA A 170 6.73 72.73 -17.61
CA ALA A 170 8.09 73.25 -17.48
C ALA A 170 8.71 73.58 -18.85
N GLU A 171 8.51 72.72 -19.87
CA GLU A 171 8.95 72.98 -21.24
C GLU A 171 8.31 74.25 -21.83
N GLN A 172 7.01 74.44 -21.61
CA GLN A 172 6.33 75.66 -22.05
C GLN A 172 6.87 76.91 -21.34
N GLU A 173 7.18 76.81 -20.05
CA GLU A 173 7.75 77.91 -19.30
C GLU A 173 9.18 78.25 -19.77
N VAL A 174 10.02 77.24 -20.01
CA VAL A 174 11.36 77.43 -20.60
C VAL A 174 11.25 78.06 -21.99
N LYS A 175 10.34 77.58 -22.86
CA LYS A 175 10.11 78.17 -24.18
C LYS A 175 9.70 79.64 -24.08
N LYS A 176 8.82 80.00 -23.13
CA LYS A 176 8.43 81.40 -22.89
C LYS A 176 9.62 82.26 -22.46
N ARG A 177 10.47 81.76 -21.55
CA ARG A 177 11.68 82.48 -21.09
C ARG A 177 12.72 82.65 -22.20
N VAL A 178 12.91 81.63 -23.04
CA VAL A 178 13.82 81.70 -24.21
C VAL A 178 13.31 82.69 -25.25
N LEU A 179 12.01 82.69 -25.55
CA LEU A 179 11.43 83.66 -26.48
C LEU A 179 11.47 85.10 -25.94
N ALA A 180 11.27 85.29 -24.63
CA ALA A 180 11.39 86.60 -24.00
C ALA A 180 12.83 87.13 -24.05
N SER A 181 13.83 86.28 -23.78
CA SER A 181 15.25 86.67 -23.88
C SER A 181 15.70 86.95 -25.32
N LEU A 182 15.23 86.18 -26.29
CA LEU A 182 15.47 86.48 -27.72
C LEU A 182 14.74 87.76 -28.16
N GLY A 183 13.54 88.02 -27.64
CA GLY A 183 12.81 89.27 -27.89
C GLY A 183 13.49 90.50 -27.27
N GLU A 184 14.16 90.35 -26.13
CA GLU A 184 14.99 91.39 -25.52
C GLU A 184 16.32 91.59 -26.24
N GLU A 185 16.92 90.54 -26.82
CA GLU A 185 18.10 90.66 -27.69
C GLU A 185 17.79 91.44 -28.97
N VAL A 186 16.59 91.30 -29.54
CA VAL A 186 16.16 92.05 -30.75
C VAL A 186 15.96 93.55 -30.45
N VAL A 187 15.72 93.97 -29.19
CA VAL A 187 15.57 95.40 -28.82
C VAL A 187 16.92 96.10 -28.59
N ARG A 188 18.04 95.36 -28.54
CA ARG A 188 19.39 95.95 -28.42
C ARG A 188 20.16 96.06 -29.73
N SER A 189 19.57 95.68 -30.86
CA SER A 189 20.23 95.74 -32.15
C SER A 189 19.28 96.28 -33.22
N ASP A 190 19.48 97.54 -33.60
CA ASP A 190 18.98 98.16 -34.82
C ASP A 190 20.18 98.81 -35.57
N PRO A 191 20.11 99.05 -36.89
CA PRO A 191 19.42 98.28 -37.93
C PRO A 191 20.28 98.16 -39.22
N GLU A 192 20.23 97.05 -39.96
CA GLU A 192 20.34 97.11 -41.42
C GLU A 192 19.97 95.78 -42.09
N SER A 193 19.18 95.89 -43.16
CA SER A 193 18.94 94.90 -44.22
C SER A 193 17.76 93.92 -44.05
N ALA A 194 16.58 94.38 -44.45
CA ALA A 194 15.54 93.51 -45.05
C ALA A 194 15.83 93.38 -46.57
N PRO A 195 15.42 92.29 -47.26
CA PRO A 195 13.99 92.11 -47.57
C PRO A 195 13.44 90.67 -47.48
N GLN A 196 12.14 90.58 -47.19
CA GLN A 196 11.19 89.46 -47.40
C GLN A 196 10.68 89.44 -48.88
N PRO A 197 9.90 88.45 -49.43
CA PRO A 197 8.85 87.63 -48.77
C PRO A 197 8.51 86.18 -49.30
N GLN A 198 8.01 85.32 -48.37
CA GLN A 198 6.88 84.35 -48.44
C GLN A 198 6.83 83.20 -49.53
N PRO A 199 5.90 82.18 -49.49
CA PRO A 199 5.09 81.56 -48.42
C PRO A 199 5.03 79.98 -48.40
N GLN A 200 4.53 79.41 -47.28
CA GLN A 200 3.73 78.17 -46.98
C GLN A 200 3.36 77.13 -48.08
N PRO A 201 2.99 75.83 -47.78
CA PRO A 201 2.00 75.47 -46.74
C PRO A 201 2.05 74.08 -46.05
N ALA A 202 1.10 73.92 -45.13
CA ALA A 202 0.71 72.71 -44.39
C ALA A 202 -0.09 71.68 -45.23
N ARG A 203 -0.03 70.39 -44.83
CA ARG A 203 -1.03 69.33 -45.10
C ARG A 203 -1.00 68.35 -43.91
N ARG A 204 -1.98 68.34 -43.01
CA ARG A 204 -3.30 67.65 -43.01
C ARG A 204 -3.25 66.11 -43.09
N HIS A 205 -3.59 65.50 -41.95
CA HIS A 205 -4.43 64.30 -41.69
C HIS A 205 -4.58 63.21 -42.75
N ASN A 206 -4.47 61.94 -42.33
CA ASN A 206 -5.61 61.02 -42.34
C ASN A 206 -5.46 59.87 -41.34
N ALA A 207 -6.57 59.61 -40.65
CA ALA A 207 -6.82 58.44 -39.83
C ALA A 207 -7.25 57.26 -40.70
N GLU A 208 -7.09 56.04 -40.18
CA GLU A 208 -8.13 55.01 -40.05
C GLU A 208 -7.66 53.56 -40.26
N LYS A 209 -8.18 52.72 -39.34
CA LYS A 209 -8.70 51.35 -39.53
C LYS A 209 -7.72 50.18 -39.60
N SER A 210 -7.67 49.50 -38.45
CA SER A 210 -8.20 48.13 -38.22
C SER A 210 -8.22 47.17 -39.42
N THR A 211 -7.62 45.99 -39.23
CA THR A 211 -8.30 44.67 -39.19
C THR A 211 -7.20 43.61 -39.02
N GLU A 212 -7.12 42.95 -37.87
CA GLU A 212 -7.72 41.62 -37.65
C GLU A 212 -7.70 40.71 -38.89
N LYS A 213 -6.87 39.67 -38.87
CA LYS A 213 -7.32 38.29 -38.59
C LYS A 213 -6.17 37.29 -38.81
N SER A 214 -5.86 36.62 -37.71
CA SER A 214 -5.87 35.16 -37.59
C SER A 214 -4.99 34.34 -38.54
N LYS A 215 -4.03 33.63 -37.96
CA LYS A 215 -4.07 32.16 -37.99
C LYS A 215 -3.33 31.55 -36.80
N ALA A 216 -4.06 30.66 -36.14
CA ALA A 216 -3.65 29.80 -35.05
C ALA A 216 -3.03 28.50 -35.59
N ALA A 217 -2.09 27.93 -34.82
CA ALA A 217 -1.75 26.51 -34.62
C ALA A 217 -0.28 26.46 -34.12
N ALA A 218 0.02 26.28 -32.84
CA ALA A 218 -0.07 25.07 -32.00
C ALA A 218 1.24 24.24 -31.97
N SER A 219 1.65 23.91 -30.73
CA SER A 219 2.66 22.91 -30.28
C SER A 219 4.16 23.35 -30.31
N ALA A 220 4.79 23.88 -29.25
CA ALA A 220 5.22 23.31 -27.93
C ALA A 220 6.68 22.78 -27.93
N PRO A 221 7.45 22.75 -26.81
CA PRO A 221 7.37 23.53 -25.57
C PRO A 221 8.73 24.16 -25.12
N LYS A 222 8.70 25.34 -24.47
CA LYS A 222 9.81 25.82 -23.61
C LYS A 222 9.55 25.36 -22.18
N ARG A 223 10.39 24.44 -21.69
CA ARG A 223 10.38 23.88 -20.33
C ARG A 223 10.28 25.00 -19.26
N PRO A 224 9.38 24.90 -18.27
CA PRO A 224 9.29 25.88 -17.20
C PRO A 224 10.46 25.70 -16.22
N ARG A 225 11.18 26.80 -15.96
CA ARG A 225 12.10 26.92 -14.83
C ARG A 225 11.29 26.83 -13.52
N ALA A 226 11.67 25.81 -12.75
CA ALA A 226 11.51 25.61 -11.31
C ALA A 226 10.69 26.68 -10.56
N ARG A 227 9.42 26.33 -10.25
CA ARG A 227 8.75 26.87 -9.07
C ARG A 227 9.56 26.44 -7.85
N ALA A 228 9.93 27.39 -6.98
CA ALA A 228 10.46 27.09 -5.67
C ALA A 228 9.42 26.28 -4.89
N PHE A 229 9.60 24.96 -4.85
CA PHE A 229 8.83 24.06 -4.02
C PHE A 229 9.19 24.33 -2.56
N LYS A 230 8.21 24.71 -1.74
CA LYS A 230 8.37 24.69 -0.28
C LYS A 230 8.59 23.24 0.15
N ALA A 231 9.84 22.91 0.41
CA ALA A 231 10.25 21.60 0.88
C ALA A 231 9.92 21.48 2.37
N ASN A 232 8.83 20.78 2.69
CA ASN A 232 8.81 20.01 3.94
C ASN A 232 9.73 18.80 3.72
N SER A 233 11.04 19.04 3.89
CA SER A 233 12.15 18.19 3.45
C SER A 233 12.41 17.01 4.38
N ARG A 234 11.44 16.09 4.50
CA ARG A 234 11.68 14.75 5.08
C ARG A 234 11.63 13.62 4.06
N GLY A 235 11.57 13.95 2.76
CA GLY A 235 11.50 12.97 1.67
C GLY A 235 12.07 13.41 0.33
N ALA A 236 12.33 14.70 0.12
CA ALA A 236 12.91 15.20 -1.13
C ALA A 236 14.32 14.65 -1.40
N SER A 237 15.12 14.42 -0.34
CA SER A 237 16.43 13.76 -0.46
C SER A 237 16.29 12.30 -0.89
N THR A 238 15.34 11.57 -0.30
CA THR A 238 15.07 10.17 -0.64
C THR A 238 14.49 10.02 -2.04
N ASP A 239 13.59 10.91 -2.46
CA ASP A 239 13.00 10.87 -3.81
C ASP A 239 14.08 11.13 -4.88
N HIS A 240 14.98 12.08 -4.64
CA HIS A 240 16.11 12.34 -5.54
C HIS A 240 17.08 11.16 -5.61
N LEU A 241 17.36 10.53 -4.46
CA LEU A 241 18.20 9.34 -4.37
C LEU A 241 17.59 8.16 -5.14
N ILE A 242 16.30 7.90 -4.97
CA ILE A 242 15.65 6.81 -5.71
C ILE A 242 15.64 7.12 -7.21
N LEU A 243 15.40 8.37 -7.60
CA LEU A 243 15.44 8.77 -9.00
C LEU A 243 16.84 8.62 -9.62
N SER A 244 17.93 8.90 -8.88
CA SER A 244 19.29 8.68 -9.38
C SER A 244 19.64 7.21 -9.50
N LEU A 245 19.07 6.36 -8.63
CA LEU A 245 19.26 4.91 -8.66
C LEU A 245 18.43 4.22 -9.75
N LEU A 246 17.34 4.82 -10.21
CA LEU A 246 16.51 4.21 -11.26
C LEU A 246 17.17 4.30 -12.64
N THR A 247 17.19 3.15 -13.32
CA THR A 247 17.73 2.96 -14.66
C THR A 247 16.64 2.45 -15.59
N ASN A 248 16.98 2.15 -16.85
CA ASN A 248 16.05 1.55 -17.81
C ASN A 248 15.69 0.08 -17.45
N GLU A 249 16.45 -0.53 -16.53
CA GLU A 249 16.18 -1.86 -15.97
C GLU A 249 15.16 -1.81 -14.82
N TRP A 250 14.34 -2.86 -14.72
CA TRP A 250 13.42 -3.08 -13.60
C TRP A 250 14.18 -3.42 -12.32
N LYS A 251 14.02 -2.59 -11.28
CA LYS A 251 14.62 -2.81 -9.96
C LYS A 251 13.53 -3.02 -8.91
N SER A 252 13.58 -4.15 -8.23
CA SER A 252 12.73 -4.39 -7.06
C SER A 252 13.11 -3.48 -5.89
N ILE A 253 12.17 -3.29 -4.96
CA ILE A 253 12.35 -2.42 -3.79
C ILE A 253 13.59 -2.83 -2.97
N SER A 254 13.79 -4.13 -2.73
CA SER A 254 14.95 -4.62 -1.98
C SER A 254 16.28 -4.38 -2.70
N THR A 255 16.25 -4.29 -4.03
CA THR A 255 17.43 -3.94 -4.84
C THR A 255 17.72 -2.45 -4.74
N LEU A 256 16.70 -1.61 -4.86
CA LEU A 256 16.80 -0.16 -4.66
C LEU A 256 17.27 0.17 -3.24
N HIS A 257 16.78 -0.53 -2.23
CA HIS A 257 17.17 -0.32 -0.83
C HIS A 257 18.64 -0.67 -0.59
N ARG A 258 19.11 -1.82 -1.10
CA ARG A 258 20.54 -2.18 -1.01
C ARG A 258 21.44 -1.19 -1.76
N GLN A 259 21.00 -0.65 -2.89
CA GLN A 259 21.74 0.38 -3.62
C GLN A 259 21.75 1.71 -2.85
N ALA A 260 20.61 2.12 -2.31
CA ALA A 260 20.51 3.31 -1.47
C ALA A 260 21.42 3.23 -0.24
N GLN A 261 21.49 2.06 0.43
CA GLN A 261 22.40 1.86 1.56
C GLN A 261 23.87 2.02 1.17
N ARG A 262 24.27 1.60 -0.04
CA ARG A 262 25.63 1.83 -0.55
C ARG A 262 25.93 3.31 -0.80
N GLU A 263 24.90 4.10 -1.12
CA GLU A 263 24.99 5.56 -1.24
C GLU A 263 24.82 6.30 0.11
N GLY A 264 24.82 5.58 1.23
CA GLY A 264 24.78 6.16 2.58
C GLY A 264 23.37 6.38 3.15
N PHE A 265 22.33 5.79 2.54
CA PHE A 265 20.97 5.87 3.06
C PHE A 265 20.76 4.93 4.25
N ASN A 266 20.38 5.50 5.39
CA ASN A 266 20.13 4.76 6.64
C ASN A 266 18.64 4.51 6.93
N GLY A 267 17.75 4.76 5.96
CA GLY A 267 16.31 4.57 6.14
C GLY A 267 15.84 3.13 5.89
N SER A 268 14.57 2.89 6.17
CA SER A 268 13.93 1.59 5.97
C SER A 268 13.60 1.31 4.50
N GLU A 269 13.43 0.03 4.16
CA GLU A 269 12.94 -0.39 2.85
C GLU A 269 11.55 0.19 2.54
N GLY A 270 10.73 0.39 3.57
CA GLY A 270 9.44 1.10 3.46
C GLY A 270 9.60 2.54 2.96
N ALA A 271 10.61 3.27 3.44
CA ALA A 271 10.88 4.63 2.96
C ALA A 271 11.29 4.66 1.48
N VAL A 272 12.05 3.65 1.02
CA VAL A 272 12.40 3.46 -0.40
C VAL A 272 11.16 3.14 -1.22
N ARG A 273 10.26 2.27 -0.73
CA ARG A 273 8.99 1.98 -1.38
C ARG A 273 8.13 3.23 -1.56
N PHE A 274 7.95 4.01 -0.50
CA PHE A 274 7.17 5.25 -0.56
C PHE A 274 7.81 6.27 -1.51
N ALA A 275 9.13 6.41 -1.49
CA ALA A 275 9.84 7.30 -2.42
C ALA A 275 9.67 6.84 -3.88
N ALA A 276 9.87 5.55 -4.17
CA ALA A 276 9.68 4.99 -5.51
C ALA A 276 8.24 5.18 -6.02
N GLU A 277 7.24 5.00 -5.16
CA GLU A 277 5.84 5.25 -5.50
C GLU A 277 5.55 6.73 -5.76
N ARG A 278 6.13 7.66 -4.99
CA ARG A 278 6.02 9.10 -5.28
C ARG A 278 6.69 9.48 -6.59
N VAL A 279 7.88 8.96 -6.87
CA VAL A 279 8.62 9.19 -8.12
C VAL A 279 7.82 8.66 -9.32
N ALA A 280 7.17 7.50 -9.17
CA ALA A 280 6.29 6.95 -10.20
C ALA A 280 5.01 7.79 -10.39
N ASN A 281 4.35 8.20 -9.31
CA ASN A 281 3.17 9.08 -9.38
C ASN A 281 3.49 10.46 -9.99
N ALA A 282 4.73 10.93 -9.86
CA ALA A 282 5.23 12.14 -10.51
C ALA A 282 5.55 11.95 -12.00
N GLY A 283 5.39 10.74 -12.55
CA GLY A 283 5.67 10.42 -13.95
C GLY A 283 7.15 10.22 -14.29
N ASN A 284 8.03 10.16 -13.29
CA ASN A 284 9.48 9.99 -13.50
C ASN A 284 9.92 8.52 -13.47
N ALA A 285 9.02 7.61 -13.08
CA ALA A 285 9.27 6.17 -13.03
C ALA A 285 8.02 5.39 -13.43
N GLU A 286 8.23 4.18 -13.94
CA GLU A 286 7.17 3.22 -14.22
C GLU A 286 7.13 2.16 -13.13
N LYS A 287 5.91 1.78 -12.73
CA LYS A 287 5.63 0.72 -11.75
C LYS A 287 5.24 -0.56 -12.49
N GLY A 288 5.87 -1.68 -12.14
CA GLY A 288 5.66 -2.96 -12.79
C GLY A 288 6.18 -4.12 -11.94
N GLN A 289 6.62 -5.19 -12.61
CA GLN A 289 7.16 -6.38 -11.97
C GLN A 289 8.55 -6.70 -12.51
N ASP A 290 9.43 -7.23 -11.65
CA ASP A 290 10.71 -7.79 -12.08
C ASP A 290 10.55 -9.20 -12.68
N ARG A 291 11.66 -9.81 -13.09
CA ARG A 291 11.68 -11.16 -13.65
C ARG A 291 11.16 -12.24 -12.69
N ASP A 292 11.14 -11.96 -11.39
CA ASP A 292 10.68 -12.86 -10.34
C ASP A 292 9.24 -12.55 -9.89
N GLY A 293 8.52 -11.65 -10.59
CA GLY A 293 7.14 -11.28 -10.30
C GLY A 293 6.98 -10.33 -9.10
N ARG A 294 8.08 -9.75 -8.58
CA ARG A 294 8.05 -8.83 -7.44
C ARG A 294 7.80 -7.41 -7.91
N LEU A 295 7.22 -6.59 -7.04
CA LEU A 295 7.00 -5.17 -7.32
C LEU A 295 8.32 -4.46 -7.61
N ALA A 296 8.41 -3.85 -8.79
CA ALA A 296 9.62 -3.22 -9.29
C ALA A 296 9.34 -1.88 -9.97
N TYR A 297 10.38 -1.07 -10.07
CA TYR A 297 10.34 0.26 -10.67
C TYR A 297 11.48 0.40 -11.68
N ARG A 298 11.22 1.12 -12.77
CA ARG A 298 12.24 1.56 -13.74
C ARG A 298 12.07 3.04 -14.04
N ARG A 299 13.10 3.69 -14.57
CA ARG A 299 13.02 5.09 -14.99
C ARG A 299 12.06 5.23 -16.18
N ALA A 300 11.18 6.22 -16.14
CA ALA A 300 10.34 6.55 -17.30
C ALA A 300 11.22 7.17 -18.40
N ALA A 301 10.97 6.77 -19.65
CA ALA A 301 11.73 7.24 -20.82
C ALA A 301 11.41 8.71 -21.17
#